data_AF-R9HYA0-F1
#
_entry.id   AF-R9HYA0-F1
#
_cell.length_a   1.000
_cell.length_b   1.000
_cell.length_c   1.000
_cell.angle_alpha   90.00
_cell.angle_beta   90.00
_cell.angle_gamma   90.00
#
_symmetry.space_group_name_H-M   'P 1'
#
loop_
_entity.id
_entity.type
_entity.pdbx_description
1 polymer ?
#
loop_
_entity_poly.entity_id
_entity_poly.type
_entity_poly.pdbx_seq_one_letter_code
_entity_poly.pdbx_strand_id
1 'polypeptide(L)' 'MDAQEVCLALNISKRTLQSYREYGIIPCSFIGGKYMYKESDLVRVLTQKAR' A
#
# COMPACT_ATOMS: atom_id res chain seq x y z
N MET A 1 6.11 4.95 -5.16
CA MET A 1 6.71 4.38 -3.95
C MET A 1 6.95 2.89 -4.14
N ASP A 2 8.05 2.37 -3.61
CA ASP A 2 8.34 0.94 -3.58
C ASP A 2 7.56 0.25 -2.44
N ALA A 3 7.48 -1.09 -2.45
CA ALA A 3 6.82 -1.84 -1.38
C ALA A 3 7.46 -1.60 -0.01
N GLN A 4 8.76 -1.34 0.04
CA GLN A 4 9.48 -1.07 1.29
C GLN A 4 9.08 0.28 1.92
N GLU A 5 9.01 1.33 1.10
CA GLU A 5 8.54 2.67 1.49
C GLU A 5 7.11 2.63 2.02
N VAL A 6 6.25 1.88 1.34
CA VAL A 6 4.85 1.67 1.73
C VAL A 6 4.74 0.96 3.07
N CYS A 7 5.54 -0.09 3.30
CA CYS A 7 5.62 -0.77 4.59
C CYS A 7 6.03 0.19 5.71
N LEU A 8 7.00 1.06 5.45
CA LEU A 8 7.48 2.04 6.44
C LEU A 8 6.41 3.08 6.77
N ALA A 9 5.79 3.67 5.73
CA ALA A 9 4.83 4.75 5.89
C ALA A 9 3.51 4.30 6.54
N LEU A 10 3.09 3.05 6.31
CA LEU A 10 1.95 2.44 7.01
C LEU A 10 2.32 1.80 8.34
N ASN A 11 3.61 1.68 8.64
CA ASN A 11 4.15 0.90 9.75
C ASN A 11 3.60 -0.55 9.80
N ILE A 12 3.57 -1.21 8.63
CA ILE A 12 3.05 -2.58 8.47
C ILE A 12 4.10 -3.54 7.91
N SER A 13 3.91 -4.83 8.18
CA SER A 13 4.75 -5.90 7.64
C SER A 13 4.43 -6.17 6.17
N LYS A 14 5.39 -6.78 5.44
CA LYS A 14 5.17 -7.24 4.04
C LYS A 14 3.95 -8.18 3.91
N ARG A 15 3.68 -8.98 4.94
CA ARG A 15 2.51 -9.87 4.99
C ARG A 15 1.20 -9.08 5.00
N THR A 16 1.12 -8.02 5.80
CA THR A 16 -0.03 -7.12 5.83
C THR A 16 -0.18 -6.38 4.51
N LEU A 17 0.93 -5.95 3.89
CA LEU A 17 0.90 -5.30 2.58
C LEU A 17 0.38 -6.24 1.47
N GLN A 18 0.76 -7.52 1.50
CA GLN A 18 0.19 -8.53 0.61
C GLN A 18 -1.32 -8.67 0.83
N SER A 19 -1.76 -8.85 2.08
CA SER A 19 -3.19 -8.91 2.38
C SER A 19 -3.92 -7.65 1.91
N TYR A 20 -3.35 -6.46 2.05
CA TYR A 20 -4.00 -5.22 1.60
C TYR A 20 -4.14 -5.12 0.09
N ARG A 21 -3.24 -5.74 -0.68
CA ARG A 21 -3.46 -5.93 -2.13
C ARG A 21 -4.59 -6.92 -2.40
N GLU A 22 -4.57 -8.06 -1.72
CA GLU A 22 -5.58 -9.13 -1.91
C GLU A 22 -6.98 -8.65 -1.55
N TYR A 23 -7.11 -7.90 -0.45
CA TYR A 23 -8.36 -7.29 -0.02
C TYR A 23 -8.72 -6.01 -0.80
N GLY A 24 -7.85 -5.54 -1.71
CA GLY A 24 -8.10 -4.31 -2.48
C GLY A 24 -8.10 -3.02 -1.64
N ILE A 25 -7.52 -3.05 -0.44
CA ILE A 25 -7.43 -1.92 0.48
C ILE A 25 -6.46 -0.86 -0.07
N ILE A 26 -5.29 -1.29 -0.55
CA ILE A 26 -4.31 -0.40 -1.18
C ILE A 26 -4.36 -0.60 -2.70
N PRO A 27 -4.78 0.42 -3.45
CA PRO A 27 -4.59 0.47 -4.89
C PRO A 27 -3.10 0.38 -5.26
N CYS A 28 -2.75 -0.61 -6.07
CA CYS A 28 -1.42 -0.72 -6.67
C CYS A 28 -1.53 -0.78 -8.19
N SER A 29 -0.62 -0.10 -8.88
CA SER A 29 -0.51 -0.16 -10.33
C SER A 29 0.64 -1.07 -10.72
N PHE A 30 0.38 -2.08 -11.54
CA PHE A 30 1.43 -2.91 -12.10
C PHE A 30 1.86 -2.33 -13.45
N ILE A 31 3.05 -1.72 -13.49
CA ILE A 31 3.57 -1.03 -14.67
C ILE A 31 4.97 -1.58 -14.93
N GLY A 32 5.17 -2.20 -16.10
CA GLY A 32 6.50 -2.65 -16.55
C GLY A 32 7.18 -3.68 -15.65
N GLY A 33 6.42 -4.62 -15.05
CA GLY A 33 6.98 -5.66 -14.19
C GLY A 33 7.19 -5.24 -12.72
N LYS A 34 6.92 -3.98 -12.38
CA LYS A 34 7.02 -3.46 -11.01
C LYS A 34 5.67 -2.98 -10.52
N TYR A 35 5.47 -3.12 -9.22
CA TYR A 35 4.31 -2.56 -8.55
C TYR A 35 4.63 -1.15 -8.07
N MET A 36 3.88 -0.20 -8.59
CA MET A 36 3.90 1.20 -8.20
C MET A 36 2.76 1.49 -7.25
N TYR A 37 3.08 2.16 -6.15
CA TYR A 37 2.11 2.71 -5.22
C TYR A 37 2.15 4.23 -5.24
N LYS A 38 0.95 4.83 -5.16
CA LYS A 38 0.79 6.28 -5.02
C LYS A 38 0.65 6.64 -3.55
N GLU A 39 1.29 7.71 -3.16
CA GLU A 39 1.22 8.29 -1.82
C GLU A 39 -0.23 8.67 -1.46
N SER A 40 -0.97 9.22 -2.44
CA SER A 40 -2.39 9.58 -2.29
C SER A 40 -3.26 8.40 -1.87
N ASP A 41 -2.98 7.20 -2.42
CA ASP A 41 -3.70 5.98 -2.08
C ASP A 41 -3.35 5.51 -0.67
N LEU A 42 -2.08 5.67 -0.26
CA LEU A 42 -1.62 5.35 1.08
C LEU A 42 -2.31 6.21 2.15
N VAL A 43 -2.39 7.52 1.90
CA VAL A 43 -3.07 8.48 2.79
C VAL A 43 -4.53 8.08 2.97
N ARG A 44 -5.22 7.68 1.90
CA ARG A 44 -6.61 7.20 1.98
C ARG A 44 -6.74 5.98 2.89
N VAL A 45 -5.83 5.02 2.78
CA VAL A 45 -5.81 3.82 3.66
C VAL A 45 -5.52 4.18 5.11
N LEU A 46 -4.55 5.07 5.36
CA LEU A 46 -4.24 5.58 6.69
C LEU A 46 -5.44 6.30 7.31
N THR A 47 -6.12 7.16 6.54
CA THR A 47 -7.33 7.86 6.99
C THR A 47 -8.48 6.90 7.27
N GLN A 48 -8.67 5.85 6.45
CA GLN A 48 -9.71 4.85 6.69
C GLN A 48 -9.48 4.03 7.97
N LYS A 49 -8.21 3.75 8.32
CA LYS A 49 -7.86 3.02 9.54
C LYS A 49 -7.97 3.84 10.82
N ALA A 50 -7.93 5.17 10.72
CA ALA A 50 -7.98 6.07 11.87
C ALA A 50 -9.42 6.40 12.32
N ARG A 51 -10.44 5.69 11.82
CA ARG A 51 -11.86 5.94 12.11
C ARG A 51 -12.54 4.76 12.78
#